data_AF-A0A382JAH2-F1
#
_entry.id   AF-A0A382JAH2-F1
#
_cell.length_a   1.000
_cell.length_b   1.000
_cell.length_c   1.000
_cell.angle_alpha   90.00
_cell.angle_beta   90.00
_cell.angle_gamma   90.00
#
_symmetry.space_group_name_H-M   'P 1'
#
loop_
_entity.id
_entity.type
_entity.pdbx_description
1 polymer ?
#
loop_
_entity_poly.entity_id
_entity_poly.type
_entity_poly.pdbx_seq_one_letter_code
_entity_poly.pdbx_strand_id
1 'polypeptide(L)'
;SFGVIEKCQLTGNSSSDTVRFITGSGGQILDSTITGGKSALLIERASSALIGKSKAVTITGAETGITVHGSSNVEIINTTINSNSGDGINANRNSSVYLGGDNTITNSGGYAVRLARGSTLSNKCSKTNNISSNSKGVFIAMWGSEASLCNMTLSSNGVIISAQTNSTVFLTDSSITSSSERVIDSKGGVALEIDNTSITGNSSQEAVQLNDGSNLHISGSTVSGGKAGISAVYNSTVRLHGGNTITGNAQHGIHLLNSTLHQYSDVSTTTISSNTGSEIRAERSFLKLEGVTITGTGGSTEVDLRYGSLLMLGSGSSVTGTVTCGNTASDNGSFVNNSGTSVTTSGC
;
A
#
# COMPACT_ATOMS: atom_id res chain seq x y z
N SER A 1 -16.92 21.53 25.12
CA SER A 1 -17.16 22.85 24.50
C SER A 1 -16.84 22.76 23.03
N PHE A 2 -17.49 23.59 22.19
CA PHE A 2 -17.19 23.71 20.77
C PHE A 2 -16.64 25.12 20.50
N GLY A 3 -15.38 25.23 20.10
CA GLY A 3 -14.71 26.52 19.84
C GLY A 3 -14.36 26.70 18.36
N VAL A 4 -14.19 27.94 17.92
CA VAL A 4 -13.70 28.27 16.57
C VAL A 4 -12.41 29.06 16.70
N ILE A 5 -11.35 28.58 16.04
CA ILE A 5 -10.09 29.30 15.83
C ILE A 5 -10.10 29.74 14.37
N GLU A 6 -10.08 31.05 14.15
CA GLU A 6 -10.13 31.63 12.80
C GLU A 6 -9.19 32.82 12.71
N LYS A 7 -8.48 32.96 11.57
CA LYS A 7 -7.56 34.09 11.31
C LYS A 7 -6.48 34.23 12.37
N CYS A 8 -5.99 33.11 12.88
CA CYS A 8 -4.99 33.06 13.93
C CYS A 8 -3.61 32.67 13.38
N GLN A 9 -2.56 33.26 13.94
CA GLN A 9 -1.21 32.71 13.88
C GLN A 9 -0.82 32.22 15.27
N LEU A 10 -0.65 30.91 15.40
CA LEU A 10 -0.37 30.25 16.68
C LEU A 10 1.01 29.60 16.62
N THR A 11 1.88 29.95 17.57
CA THR A 11 3.26 29.46 17.62
C THR A 11 3.50 28.73 18.93
N GLY A 12 3.90 27.46 18.86
CA GLY A 12 4.27 26.64 20.01
C GLY A 12 5.78 26.42 20.12
N ASN A 13 6.21 26.10 21.32
CA ASN A 13 7.57 25.62 21.60
C ASN A 13 7.61 24.08 21.57
N SER A 14 8.79 23.49 21.44
CA SER A 14 8.95 22.03 21.36
C SER A 14 8.62 21.26 22.65
N SER A 15 8.36 21.96 23.78
CA SER A 15 8.07 21.31 25.07
C SER A 15 6.57 21.08 25.33
N SER A 16 5.68 21.63 24.51
CA SER A 16 4.23 21.52 24.68
C SER A 16 3.48 21.52 23.34
N ASP A 17 2.22 21.07 23.34
CA ASP A 17 1.36 21.16 22.15
C ASP A 17 0.84 22.58 21.95
N THR A 18 0.74 23.04 20.70
CA THR A 18 0.34 24.43 20.38
C THR A 18 -1.16 24.64 20.57
N VAL A 19 -1.98 23.73 20.05
CA VAL A 19 -3.45 23.73 20.21
C VAL A 19 -3.89 22.37 20.74
N ARG A 20 -4.82 22.37 21.70
CA ARG A 20 -5.30 21.16 22.36
C ARG A 20 -6.82 21.12 22.43
N PHE A 21 -7.40 20.05 21.88
CA PHE A 21 -8.77 19.62 22.14
C PHE A 21 -8.72 18.39 23.05
N ILE A 22 -9.17 18.54 24.30
CA ILE A 22 -9.04 17.53 25.34
C ILE A 22 -10.39 17.23 26.00
N THR A 23 -10.60 15.98 26.39
CA THR A 23 -11.70 15.56 27.27
C THR A 23 -13.10 15.86 26.71
N GLY A 24 -13.45 15.21 25.60
CA GLY A 24 -14.78 15.37 24.98
C GLY A 24 -15.03 16.76 24.39
N SER A 25 -13.96 17.48 24.07
CA SER A 25 -14.07 18.80 23.45
C SER A 25 -14.10 18.71 21.93
N GLY A 26 -14.54 19.77 21.28
CA GLY A 26 -14.25 19.89 19.87
C GLY A 26 -14.17 21.33 19.38
N GLY A 27 -13.89 21.47 18.10
CA GLY A 27 -13.83 22.78 17.50
C GLY A 27 -13.47 22.76 16.03
N GLN A 28 -13.43 23.97 15.48
CA GLN A 28 -13.06 24.23 14.10
C GLN A 28 -11.81 25.10 14.06
N ILE A 29 -10.94 24.82 13.10
CA ILE A 29 -9.79 25.66 12.76
C ILE A 29 -9.93 26.08 11.31
N LEU A 30 -9.97 27.38 11.05
CA LEU A 30 -10.18 27.97 9.73
C LEU A 30 -9.17 29.07 9.49
N ASP A 31 -8.68 29.25 8.26
CA ASP A 31 -7.92 30.45 7.86
C ASP A 31 -6.77 30.79 8.82
N SER A 32 -6.01 29.77 9.25
CA SER A 32 -5.05 29.91 10.35
C SER A 32 -3.75 29.18 10.05
N THR A 33 -2.67 29.66 10.66
CA THR A 33 -1.35 29.04 10.60
C THR A 33 -0.93 28.61 12.01
N ILE A 34 -0.56 27.34 12.16
CA ILE A 34 -0.05 26.77 13.39
C ILE A 34 1.40 26.33 13.15
N THR A 35 2.33 26.92 13.91
CA THR A 35 3.77 26.68 13.77
C THR A 35 4.36 26.11 15.04
N GLY A 36 5.18 25.07 14.93
CA GLY A 36 5.87 24.49 16.08
C GLY A 36 4.95 23.76 17.04
N GLY A 37 5.52 23.36 18.18
CA GLY A 37 4.86 22.49 19.15
C GLY A 37 5.45 21.08 19.16
N LYS A 38 5.22 20.36 20.25
CA LYS A 38 5.36 18.89 20.25
C LYS A 38 4.35 18.28 19.27
N SER A 39 3.06 18.53 19.49
CA SER A 39 2.06 18.48 18.44
C SER A 39 1.67 19.90 18.09
N ALA A 40 1.58 20.26 16.80
CA ALA A 40 0.93 21.53 16.46
C ALA A 40 -0.56 21.47 16.86
N LEU A 41 -1.20 20.33 16.63
CA LEU A 41 -2.54 20.06 17.14
C LEU A 41 -2.61 18.71 17.87
N LEU A 42 -3.11 18.73 19.10
CA LEU A 42 -3.45 17.52 19.86
C LEU A 42 -4.97 17.41 20.02
N ILE A 43 -5.53 16.27 19.61
CA ILE A 43 -6.94 15.91 19.76
C ILE A 43 -6.99 14.63 20.58
N GLU A 44 -7.39 14.72 21.85
CA GLU A 44 -7.30 13.59 22.78
C GLU A 44 -8.57 13.37 23.64
N ARG A 45 -8.73 12.12 24.08
CA ARG A 45 -9.75 11.68 25.05
C ARG A 45 -11.17 11.97 24.56
N ALA A 46 -11.58 11.26 23.51
CA ALA A 46 -12.88 11.37 22.85
C ALA A 46 -13.19 12.78 22.32
N SER A 47 -12.18 13.51 21.86
CA SER A 47 -12.35 14.83 21.28
C SER A 47 -12.53 14.78 19.77
N SER A 48 -13.01 15.87 19.18
CA SER A 48 -13.19 15.98 17.73
C SER A 48 -12.72 17.33 17.18
N ALA A 49 -12.15 17.37 15.99
CA ALA A 49 -11.85 18.64 15.34
C ALA A 49 -12.16 18.60 13.84
N LEU A 50 -12.60 19.74 13.31
CA LEU A 50 -12.69 20.01 11.88
C LEU A 50 -11.63 21.04 11.52
N ILE A 51 -10.77 20.71 10.57
CA ILE A 51 -9.65 21.57 10.15
C ILE A 51 -9.85 21.96 8.70
N GLY A 52 -9.79 23.27 8.45
CA GLY A 52 -10.10 23.89 7.17
C GLY A 52 -11.58 23.70 6.79
N LYS A 53 -11.85 23.56 5.48
CA LYS A 53 -13.15 23.54 4.76
C LYS A 53 -13.11 24.56 3.62
N SER A 54 -13.84 25.67 3.73
CA SER A 54 -13.84 26.74 2.72
C SER A 54 -12.62 27.65 2.81
N LYS A 55 -11.85 27.57 3.90
CA LYS A 55 -10.67 28.39 4.16
C LYS A 55 -9.50 27.50 4.51
N ALA A 56 -8.33 27.84 3.98
CA ALA A 56 -7.15 27.01 4.11
C ALA A 56 -6.58 27.07 5.54
N VAL A 57 -5.94 25.99 5.97
CA VAL A 57 -5.15 25.95 7.21
C VAL A 57 -3.74 25.46 6.90
N THR A 58 -2.74 26.03 7.56
CA THR A 58 -1.35 25.58 7.46
C THR A 58 -0.83 25.11 8.81
N ILE A 59 -0.25 23.92 8.85
CA ILE A 59 0.36 23.31 10.02
C ILE A 59 1.81 22.96 9.68
N THR A 60 2.77 23.52 10.41
CA THR A 60 4.18 23.41 10.02
C THR A 60 5.15 23.45 11.20
N GLY A 61 6.33 22.83 11.04
CA GLY A 61 7.46 22.97 11.96
C GLY A 61 7.29 22.35 13.36
N ALA A 62 6.28 21.53 13.60
CA ALA A 62 6.12 20.79 14.86
C ALA A 62 6.91 19.46 14.84
N GLU A 63 7.01 18.78 15.98
CA GLU A 63 7.46 17.37 15.97
C GLU A 63 6.42 16.49 15.27
N THR A 64 5.14 16.58 15.66
CA THR A 64 4.03 15.99 14.91
C THR A 64 3.06 17.09 14.49
N GLY A 65 2.62 17.08 13.23
CA GLY A 65 1.64 18.07 12.77
C GLY A 65 0.31 17.95 13.53
N ILE A 66 -0.33 16.79 13.44
CA ILE A 66 -1.59 16.49 14.14
C ILE A 66 -1.47 15.16 14.88
N THR A 67 -1.71 15.17 16.18
CA THR A 67 -1.83 13.98 17.01
C THR A 67 -3.30 13.73 17.34
N VAL A 68 -3.82 12.55 16.98
CA VAL A 68 -5.19 12.11 17.29
C VAL A 68 -5.13 10.88 18.19
N HIS A 69 -5.70 10.97 19.38
CA HIS A 69 -5.46 9.96 20.41
C HIS A 69 -6.68 9.64 21.28
N GLY A 70 -6.79 8.38 21.70
CA GLY A 70 -7.74 7.96 22.72
C GLY A 70 -9.19 8.13 22.27
N SER A 71 -9.55 7.42 21.20
CA SER A 71 -10.89 7.43 20.61
C SER A 71 -11.36 8.81 20.13
N SER A 72 -10.41 9.60 19.64
CA SER A 72 -10.68 10.93 19.09
C SER A 72 -10.77 10.89 17.57
N ASN A 73 -11.38 11.92 16.98
CA ASN A 73 -11.65 11.96 15.54
C ASN A 73 -11.24 13.30 14.94
N VAL A 74 -10.74 13.31 13.71
CA VAL A 74 -10.45 14.55 12.99
C VAL A 74 -10.93 14.48 11.55
N GLU A 75 -11.56 15.54 11.08
CA GLU A 75 -11.81 15.78 9.67
C GLU A 75 -10.90 16.91 9.18
N ILE A 76 -10.21 16.68 8.06
CA ILE A 76 -9.21 17.59 7.51
C ILE A 76 -9.57 17.88 6.06
N ILE A 77 -9.73 19.16 5.73
CA ILE A 77 -10.09 19.64 4.40
C ILE A 77 -9.26 20.88 4.08
N ASN A 78 -8.78 21.03 2.84
CA ASN A 78 -8.09 22.24 2.39
C ASN A 78 -6.94 22.65 3.35
N THR A 79 -6.14 21.67 3.78
CA THR A 79 -5.09 21.89 4.78
C THR A 79 -3.73 21.48 4.24
N THR A 80 -2.73 22.33 4.50
CA THR A 80 -1.32 22.01 4.26
C THR A 80 -0.67 21.60 5.58
N ILE A 81 -0.15 20.38 5.63
CA ILE A 81 0.64 19.86 6.75
C ILE A 81 2.04 19.60 6.22
N ASN A 82 3.04 20.39 6.63
CA ASN A 82 4.37 20.25 6.07
C ASN A 82 5.51 20.45 7.06
N SER A 83 6.70 19.96 6.69
CA SER A 83 7.96 20.29 7.38
C SER A 83 7.94 20.01 8.88
N ASN A 84 7.24 18.96 9.31
CA ASN A 84 7.26 18.49 10.69
C ASN A 84 8.44 17.52 10.86
N SER A 85 9.13 17.54 12.01
CA SER A 85 10.34 16.73 12.18
C SER A 85 10.05 15.23 12.38
N GLY A 86 8.84 14.90 12.85
CA GLY A 86 8.28 13.56 12.95
C GLY A 86 7.15 13.36 11.94
N ASP A 87 6.02 12.79 12.35
CA ASP A 87 4.93 12.46 11.42
C ASP A 87 4.07 13.70 11.07
N GLY A 88 3.47 13.73 9.88
CA GLY A 88 2.45 14.73 9.54
C GLY A 88 1.20 14.58 10.41
N ILE A 89 0.66 13.36 10.45
CA ILE A 89 -0.49 12.95 11.26
C ILE A 89 -0.14 11.66 12.01
N ASN A 90 -0.44 11.60 13.30
CA ASN A 90 -0.29 10.40 14.11
C ASN A 90 -1.62 10.06 14.82
N ALA A 91 -2.30 9.01 14.36
CA ALA A 91 -3.52 8.50 14.96
C ALA A 91 -3.23 7.23 15.77
N ASN A 92 -3.67 7.22 17.02
CA ASN A 92 -3.39 6.12 17.94
C ASN A 92 -4.56 5.83 18.88
N ARG A 93 -4.68 4.57 19.32
CA ARG A 93 -5.68 4.07 20.29
C ARG A 93 -7.11 4.33 19.81
N ASN A 94 -7.53 3.61 18.79
CA ASN A 94 -8.89 3.64 18.22
C ASN A 94 -9.32 5.04 17.76
N SER A 95 -8.39 5.84 17.25
CA SER A 95 -8.68 7.19 16.75
C SER A 95 -8.94 7.17 15.25
N SER A 96 -9.71 8.13 14.74
CA SER A 96 -10.01 8.21 13.31
C SER A 96 -9.53 9.51 12.67
N VAL A 97 -9.06 9.39 11.44
CA VAL A 97 -8.68 10.51 10.56
C VAL A 97 -9.48 10.40 9.27
N TYR A 98 -10.18 11.48 8.93
CA TYR A 98 -10.90 11.61 7.67
C TYR A 98 -10.32 12.75 6.83
N LEU A 99 -9.84 12.43 5.63
CA LEU A 99 -9.36 13.41 4.65
C LEU A 99 -10.48 13.78 3.69
N GLY A 100 -11.18 14.88 3.99
CA GLY A 100 -12.34 15.32 3.23
C GLY A 100 -12.01 15.97 1.87
N GLY A 101 -10.73 16.23 1.59
CA GLY A 101 -10.24 16.65 0.28
C GLY A 101 -9.36 17.90 0.28
N ASP A 102 -8.66 18.10 -0.83
CA ASP A 102 -7.85 19.29 -1.10
C ASP A 102 -6.71 19.48 -0.08
N ASN A 103 -6.24 18.39 0.53
CA ASN A 103 -5.15 18.40 1.49
C ASN A 103 -3.79 18.16 0.83
N THR A 104 -2.75 18.77 1.40
CA THR A 104 -1.35 18.56 1.03
C THR A 104 -0.56 18.16 2.27
N ILE A 105 0.00 16.95 2.30
CA ILE A 105 0.80 16.44 3.43
C ILE A 105 2.19 16.05 2.94
N THR A 106 3.20 16.86 3.27
CA THR A 106 4.52 16.76 2.61
C THR A 106 5.71 17.08 3.51
N ASN A 107 6.88 16.57 3.17
CA ASN A 107 8.16 16.95 3.80
C ASN A 107 8.20 16.75 5.33
N SER A 108 7.44 15.79 5.85
CA SER A 108 7.58 15.34 7.24
C SER A 108 8.79 14.41 7.37
N GLY A 109 9.55 14.52 8.46
CA GLY A 109 10.70 13.65 8.76
C GLY A 109 10.33 12.21 9.12
N GLY A 110 9.07 11.97 9.47
CA GLY A 110 8.44 10.67 9.68
C GLY A 110 7.60 10.21 8.49
N TYR A 111 6.46 9.60 8.79
CA TYR A 111 5.43 9.30 7.81
C TYR A 111 4.51 10.50 7.59
N ALA A 112 3.84 10.58 6.45
CA ALA A 112 2.76 11.55 6.30
C ALA A 112 1.61 11.24 7.26
N VAL A 113 1.22 9.96 7.35
CA VAL A 113 0.21 9.46 8.29
C VAL A 113 0.69 8.18 8.98
N ARG A 114 0.66 8.15 10.31
CA ARG A 114 0.89 6.95 11.13
C ARG A 114 -0.42 6.52 11.80
N LEU A 115 -0.80 5.26 11.63
CA LEU A 115 -1.95 4.65 12.31
C LEU A 115 -1.47 3.53 13.22
N ALA A 116 -1.90 3.55 14.48
CA ALA A 116 -1.55 2.53 15.45
C ALA A 116 -2.73 2.14 16.36
N ARG A 117 -2.74 0.87 16.80
CA ARG A 117 -3.64 0.34 17.84
C ARG A 117 -5.11 0.58 17.49
N GLY A 118 -5.58 -0.04 16.41
CA GLY A 118 -6.98 0.03 15.98
C GLY A 118 -7.42 1.38 15.41
N SER A 119 -6.49 2.24 15.00
CA SER A 119 -6.83 3.56 14.44
C SER A 119 -7.16 3.47 12.96
N THR A 120 -7.94 4.42 12.46
CA THR A 120 -8.44 4.41 11.08
C THR A 120 -8.06 5.65 10.28
N LEU A 121 -7.84 5.46 8.98
CA LEU A 121 -7.71 6.52 7.99
C LEU A 121 -8.70 6.26 6.86
N SER A 122 -9.46 7.29 6.47
CA SER A 122 -10.26 7.25 5.26
C SER A 122 -10.26 8.59 4.54
N ASN A 123 -10.65 8.61 3.27
CA ASN A 123 -10.80 9.84 2.51
C ASN A 123 -12.09 9.90 1.69
N LYS A 124 -12.43 11.11 1.25
CA LYS A 124 -13.51 11.33 0.30
C LYS A 124 -13.03 11.01 -1.12
N CYS A 125 -13.55 9.95 -1.74
CA CYS A 125 -13.12 9.50 -3.09
C CYS A 125 -13.34 10.53 -4.19
N SER A 126 -14.37 11.37 -4.08
CA SER A 126 -14.64 12.43 -5.05
C SER A 126 -13.67 13.61 -4.95
N LYS A 127 -12.63 13.51 -4.12
CA LYS A 127 -11.70 14.58 -3.80
C LYS A 127 -10.28 14.04 -3.75
N THR A 128 -9.35 14.84 -4.24
CA THR A 128 -7.93 14.50 -4.25
C THR A 128 -7.26 14.90 -2.96
N ASN A 129 -6.31 14.10 -2.51
CA ASN A 129 -5.35 14.47 -1.47
C ASN A 129 -3.94 14.19 -2.02
N ASN A 130 -3.05 15.17 -1.93
CA ASN A 130 -1.67 15.02 -2.39
C ASN A 130 -0.77 14.73 -1.18
N ILE A 131 -0.14 13.55 -1.18
CA ILE A 131 0.72 13.12 -0.09
C ILE A 131 2.05 12.67 -0.66
N SER A 132 3.10 13.44 -0.38
CA SER A 132 4.39 13.20 -1.02
C SER A 132 5.63 13.62 -0.23
N SER A 133 6.79 13.06 -0.59
CA SER A 133 8.10 13.51 -0.10
C SER A 133 8.29 13.44 1.42
N ASN A 134 7.68 12.45 2.08
CA ASN A 134 7.81 12.22 3.52
C ASN A 134 8.88 11.16 3.78
N SER A 135 9.85 11.45 4.66
CA SER A 135 11.14 10.75 4.71
C SER A 135 11.06 9.25 5.01
N LYS A 136 10.07 8.79 5.80
CA LYS A 136 9.88 7.36 6.07
C LYS A 136 8.87 6.69 5.13
N GLY A 137 8.01 7.47 4.50
CA GLY A 137 6.91 6.95 3.69
C GLY A 137 5.66 7.79 3.74
N VAL A 138 4.65 7.43 2.94
CA VAL A 138 3.36 8.13 2.93
C VAL A 138 2.55 7.71 4.13
N PHE A 139 2.25 6.42 4.30
CA PHE A 139 1.60 5.97 5.52
C PHE A 139 2.03 4.60 6.01
N ILE A 140 1.88 4.43 7.32
CA ILE A 140 2.06 3.17 8.02
C ILE A 140 0.79 2.81 8.79
N ALA A 141 0.30 1.59 8.61
CA ALA A 141 -0.78 1.02 9.41
C ALA A 141 -0.24 -0.14 10.24
N MET A 142 -0.41 -0.09 11.57
CA MET A 142 0.10 -1.12 12.47
C MET A 142 -0.86 -1.51 13.58
N TRP A 143 -0.74 -2.73 14.08
CA TRP A 143 -1.47 -3.23 15.26
C TRP A 143 -2.99 -3.11 15.13
N GLY A 144 -3.54 -3.80 14.13
CA GLY A 144 -4.99 -3.82 13.88
C GLY A 144 -5.57 -2.52 13.35
N SER A 145 -4.73 -1.59 12.87
CA SER A 145 -5.19 -0.34 12.25
C SER A 145 -5.67 -0.57 10.81
N GLU A 146 -6.51 0.33 10.32
CA GLU A 146 -7.13 0.24 9.00
C GLU A 146 -6.94 1.53 8.20
N ALA A 147 -6.56 1.41 6.93
CA ALA A 147 -6.60 2.51 5.98
C ALA A 147 -7.51 2.14 4.81
N SER A 148 -8.53 2.96 4.53
CA SER A 148 -9.44 2.78 3.40
C SER A 148 -9.37 4.01 2.50
N LEU A 149 -8.71 3.87 1.35
CA LEU A 149 -8.31 4.98 0.51
C LEU A 149 -8.77 4.82 -0.94
N CYS A 150 -9.08 5.94 -1.57
CA CYS A 150 -9.58 6.00 -2.93
C CYS A 150 -9.14 7.29 -3.63
N ASN A 151 -8.88 7.24 -4.94
CA ASN A 151 -8.50 8.42 -5.73
C ASN A 151 -7.29 9.19 -5.14
N MET A 152 -6.28 8.43 -4.71
CA MET A 152 -5.07 8.97 -4.09
C MET A 152 -3.94 9.07 -5.10
N THR A 153 -3.13 10.13 -5.00
CA THR A 153 -1.82 10.22 -5.65
C THR A 153 -0.75 10.24 -4.57
N LEU A 154 0.04 9.17 -4.51
CA LEU A 154 1.00 8.90 -3.45
C LEU A 154 2.41 8.75 -4.03
N SER A 155 3.38 9.46 -3.46
CA SER A 155 4.77 9.32 -3.90
C SER A 155 5.78 9.64 -2.80
N SER A 156 6.78 8.80 -2.58
CA SER A 156 7.87 9.11 -1.65
C SER A 156 9.13 8.38 -2.05
N ASN A 157 10.30 8.91 -1.67
CA ASN A 157 11.58 8.23 -1.91
C ASN A 157 11.76 6.97 -1.04
N GLY A 158 11.04 6.80 0.06
CA GLY A 158 11.03 5.57 0.88
C GLY A 158 9.86 4.65 0.56
N VAL A 159 9.61 3.66 1.42
CA VAL A 159 8.41 2.82 1.31
C VAL A 159 7.14 3.68 1.33
N ILE A 160 6.27 3.55 0.33
CA ILE A 160 5.08 4.42 0.24
C ILE A 160 4.00 3.96 1.23
N ILE A 161 3.68 2.66 1.22
CA ILE A 161 2.73 2.04 2.14
C ILE A 161 3.43 0.93 2.93
N SER A 162 3.43 1.05 4.26
CA SER A 162 3.85 -0.03 5.15
C SER A 162 2.67 -0.52 5.99
N ALA A 163 2.29 -1.77 5.82
CA ALA A 163 1.21 -2.41 6.59
C ALA A 163 1.81 -3.50 7.49
N GLN A 164 1.45 -3.51 8.78
CA GLN A 164 2.11 -4.37 9.76
C GLN A 164 1.15 -4.90 10.82
N THR A 165 1.39 -6.13 11.28
CA THR A 165 0.76 -6.73 12.47
C THR A 165 -0.77 -6.65 12.44
N ASN A 166 -1.37 -7.49 11.60
CA ASN A 166 -2.82 -7.63 11.42
C ASN A 166 -3.54 -6.33 11.04
N SER A 167 -2.86 -5.41 10.36
CA SER A 167 -3.49 -4.22 9.80
C SER A 167 -4.21 -4.53 8.48
N THR A 168 -5.12 -3.65 8.10
CA THR A 168 -5.84 -3.73 6.82
C THR A 168 -5.62 -2.47 5.99
N VAL A 169 -5.36 -2.64 4.69
CA VAL A 169 -5.29 -1.53 3.74
C VAL A 169 -6.16 -1.82 2.53
N PHE A 170 -7.12 -0.95 2.29
CA PHE A 170 -7.92 -0.90 1.07
C PHE A 170 -7.47 0.28 0.24
N LEU A 171 -7.20 0.05 -1.04
CA LEU A 171 -6.80 1.09 -1.97
C LEU A 171 -7.54 0.93 -3.30
N THR A 172 -8.20 1.98 -3.75
CA THR A 172 -8.98 1.96 -4.99
C THR A 172 -8.67 3.18 -5.86
N ASP A 173 -8.75 3.05 -7.18
CA ASP A 173 -8.64 4.16 -8.15
C ASP A 173 -7.43 5.08 -7.90
N SER A 174 -6.28 4.51 -7.53
CA SER A 174 -5.15 5.29 -7.02
C SER A 174 -3.89 5.15 -7.87
N SER A 175 -2.97 6.10 -7.72
CA SER A 175 -1.65 6.05 -8.34
C SER A 175 -0.57 6.16 -7.27
N ILE A 176 0.30 5.15 -7.21
CA ILE A 176 1.40 5.04 -6.26
C ILE A 176 2.70 4.95 -7.05
N THR A 177 3.59 5.94 -6.87
CA THR A 177 4.77 6.05 -7.73
C THR A 177 6.01 6.60 -7.03
N SER A 178 7.16 6.47 -7.70
CA SER A 178 8.41 7.15 -7.39
C SER A 178 9.04 6.71 -6.06
N SER A 179 8.92 5.42 -5.73
CA SER A 179 9.65 4.83 -4.61
C SER A 179 11.09 4.48 -5.02
N SER A 180 12.05 4.77 -4.14
CA SER A 180 13.43 4.23 -4.25
C SER A 180 13.62 2.94 -3.45
N GLU A 181 12.65 2.62 -2.58
CA GLU A 181 12.49 1.33 -1.90
C GLU A 181 11.22 0.66 -2.41
N ARG A 182 10.52 -0.14 -1.60
CA ARG A 182 9.26 -0.80 -1.99
C ARG A 182 8.14 0.23 -2.21
N VAL A 183 7.16 -0.09 -3.06
CA VAL A 183 5.94 0.73 -3.14
C VAL A 183 5.02 0.35 -1.99
N ILE A 184 4.76 -0.95 -1.83
CA ILE A 184 3.97 -1.52 -0.74
C ILE A 184 4.77 -2.62 -0.04
N ASP A 185 4.85 -2.53 1.28
CA ASP A 185 5.43 -3.57 2.14
C ASP A 185 4.40 -4.02 3.18
N SER A 186 4.22 -5.33 3.32
CA SER A 186 3.31 -5.91 4.31
C SER A 186 3.92 -7.06 5.10
N LYS A 187 3.68 -7.07 6.40
CA LYS A 187 4.23 -8.09 7.31
C LYS A 187 3.32 -8.44 8.48
N GLY A 188 3.17 -9.75 8.73
CA GLY A 188 2.56 -10.28 9.96
C GLY A 188 1.03 -10.25 9.90
N GLY A 189 0.45 -11.08 9.02
CA GLY A 189 -1.00 -11.28 8.94
C GLY A 189 -1.79 -10.10 8.36
N VAL A 190 -1.17 -9.29 7.50
CA VAL A 190 -1.82 -8.12 6.89
C VAL A 190 -2.85 -8.55 5.84
N ALA A 191 -3.93 -7.77 5.72
CA ALA A 191 -4.84 -7.83 4.58
C ALA A 191 -4.65 -6.59 3.70
N LEU A 192 -4.30 -6.81 2.42
CA LEU A 192 -4.24 -5.80 1.39
C LEU A 192 -5.32 -6.08 0.34
N GLU A 193 -6.13 -5.08 0.04
CA GLU A 193 -7.09 -5.10 -1.06
C GLU A 193 -6.85 -3.88 -1.96
N ILE A 194 -6.54 -4.15 -3.23
CA ILE A 194 -6.09 -3.15 -4.19
C ILE A 194 -6.91 -3.29 -5.46
N ASP A 195 -7.65 -2.25 -5.81
CA ASP A 195 -8.47 -2.22 -7.02
C ASP A 195 -8.13 -1.01 -7.90
N ASN A 196 -8.18 -1.18 -9.21
CA ASN A 196 -7.99 -0.12 -10.22
C ASN A 196 -6.82 0.83 -9.91
N THR A 197 -5.71 0.28 -9.45
CA THR A 197 -4.58 1.07 -8.93
C THR A 197 -3.34 0.87 -9.80
N SER A 198 -2.63 1.97 -10.07
CA SER A 198 -1.32 1.95 -10.70
C SER A 198 -0.22 1.95 -9.65
N ILE A 199 0.59 0.88 -9.62
CA ILE A 199 1.73 0.69 -8.72
C ILE A 199 2.98 0.65 -9.60
N THR A 200 3.69 1.78 -9.66
CA THR A 200 4.79 1.97 -10.62
C THR A 200 6.04 2.53 -9.97
N GLY A 201 7.20 2.18 -10.52
CA GLY A 201 8.46 2.84 -10.19
C GLY A 201 9.10 2.31 -8.90
N ASN A 202 10.08 1.41 -9.09
CA ASN A 202 11.04 0.96 -8.09
C ASN A 202 12.09 0.01 -8.71
N SER A 203 13.19 0.52 -9.29
CA SER A 203 14.10 -0.36 -10.03
C SER A 203 14.97 -1.29 -9.16
N SER A 204 14.99 -1.13 -7.83
CA SER A 204 15.92 -1.87 -6.95
C SER A 204 15.27 -2.83 -5.96
N GLN A 205 13.97 -2.73 -5.67
CA GLN A 205 13.26 -3.59 -4.72
C GLN A 205 11.95 -4.11 -5.32
N GLU A 206 11.24 -4.97 -4.62
CA GLU A 206 9.93 -5.47 -5.04
C GLU A 206 8.89 -4.32 -5.02
N ALA A 207 8.02 -4.23 -6.03
CA ALA A 207 6.99 -3.19 -6.05
C ALA A 207 5.96 -3.46 -4.93
N VAL A 208 5.45 -4.69 -4.84
CA VAL A 208 4.59 -5.16 -3.75
C VAL A 208 5.24 -6.35 -3.04
N GLN A 209 5.53 -6.22 -1.75
CA GLN A 209 6.07 -7.30 -0.91
C GLN A 209 5.06 -7.74 0.15
N LEU A 210 4.81 -9.05 0.19
CA LEU A 210 4.03 -9.74 1.21
C LEU A 210 4.94 -10.65 2.02
N ASN A 211 4.86 -10.53 3.33
CA ASN A 211 5.70 -11.28 4.25
C ASN A 211 4.90 -11.80 5.44
N ASP A 212 5.32 -12.94 5.99
CA ASP A 212 4.81 -13.54 7.23
C ASP A 212 3.27 -13.60 7.28
N GLY A 213 2.68 -14.40 6.39
CA GLY A 213 1.24 -14.65 6.38
C GLY A 213 0.37 -13.51 5.84
N SER A 214 0.95 -12.57 5.08
CA SER A 214 0.20 -11.45 4.51
C SER A 214 -0.61 -11.89 3.28
N ASN A 215 -1.77 -11.26 3.08
CA ASN A 215 -2.72 -11.59 2.03
C ASN A 215 -2.92 -10.38 1.12
N LEU A 216 -2.81 -10.59 -0.18
CA LEU A 216 -3.10 -9.59 -1.20
C LEU A 216 -4.25 -10.06 -2.07
N HIS A 217 -5.27 -9.22 -2.17
CA HIS A 217 -6.28 -9.27 -3.21
C HIS A 217 -6.02 -8.08 -4.14
N ILE A 218 -5.80 -8.36 -5.43
CA ILE A 218 -5.58 -7.32 -6.44
C ILE A 218 -6.45 -7.51 -7.70
N SER A 219 -7.12 -6.44 -8.14
CA SER A 219 -7.96 -6.40 -9.35
C SER A 219 -7.74 -5.12 -10.15
N GLY A 220 -7.94 -5.21 -11.47
CA GLY A 220 -7.93 -4.04 -12.37
C GLY A 220 -6.64 -3.21 -12.36
N SER A 221 -5.55 -3.74 -11.79
CA SER A 221 -4.41 -2.94 -11.36
C SER A 221 -3.18 -3.20 -12.21
N THR A 222 -2.31 -2.19 -12.30
CA THR A 222 -1.02 -2.30 -13.01
C THR A 222 0.12 -2.31 -12.00
N VAL A 223 1.02 -3.29 -12.10
CA VAL A 223 2.24 -3.39 -11.26
C VAL A 223 3.47 -3.46 -12.15
N SER A 224 4.36 -2.47 -12.05
CA SER A 224 5.54 -2.42 -12.93
C SER A 224 6.73 -1.66 -12.37
N GLY A 225 7.88 -1.87 -13.02
CA GLY A 225 9.12 -1.15 -12.75
C GLY A 225 9.80 -1.55 -11.45
N GLY A 226 9.37 -2.66 -10.82
CA GLY A 226 9.96 -3.31 -9.65
C GLY A 226 11.17 -4.20 -10.00
N LYS A 227 11.91 -4.69 -9.00
CA LYS A 227 12.76 -5.89 -9.12
C LYS A 227 11.89 -7.12 -9.40
N ALA A 228 10.90 -7.35 -8.53
CA ALA A 228 9.74 -8.16 -8.83
C ALA A 228 8.49 -7.28 -8.78
N GLY A 229 7.48 -7.57 -9.60
CA GLY A 229 6.19 -6.88 -9.51
C GLY A 229 5.52 -7.19 -8.17
N ILE A 230 5.22 -8.45 -7.95
CA ILE A 230 4.66 -8.96 -6.69
C ILE A 230 5.59 -10.03 -6.12
N SER A 231 5.95 -9.91 -4.85
CA SER A 231 6.73 -10.92 -4.12
C SER A 231 5.98 -11.35 -2.89
N ALA A 232 5.68 -12.64 -2.78
CA ALA A 232 5.02 -13.23 -1.61
C ALA A 232 5.92 -14.28 -0.97
N VAL A 233 6.24 -14.07 0.30
CA VAL A 233 7.14 -14.95 1.05
C VAL A 233 6.54 -15.36 2.39
N TYR A 234 6.94 -16.53 2.88
CA TYR A 234 6.65 -17.03 4.23
C TYR A 234 5.15 -17.11 4.54
N ASN A 235 4.48 -18.06 3.87
CA ASN A 235 3.06 -18.38 3.99
C ASN A 235 2.13 -17.23 3.57
N SER A 236 2.59 -16.36 2.67
CA SER A 236 1.77 -15.27 2.14
C SER A 236 0.89 -15.77 0.98
N THR A 237 -0.22 -15.07 0.74
CA THR A 237 -1.18 -15.41 -0.31
C THR A 237 -1.38 -14.23 -1.26
N VAL A 238 -1.31 -14.50 -2.56
CA VAL A 238 -1.72 -13.56 -3.61
C VAL A 238 -2.96 -14.11 -4.30
N ARG A 239 -4.00 -13.29 -4.38
CA ARG A 239 -5.20 -13.56 -5.15
C ARG A 239 -5.38 -12.49 -6.22
N LEU A 240 -5.24 -12.91 -7.47
CA LEU A 240 -5.52 -12.09 -8.63
C LEU A 240 -7.01 -12.20 -8.92
N HIS A 241 -7.72 -11.07 -8.92
CA HIS A 241 -9.15 -10.97 -9.23
C HIS A 241 -9.41 -10.39 -10.62
N GLY A 242 -8.47 -10.64 -11.54
CA GLY A 242 -8.60 -10.28 -12.94
C GLY A 242 -8.37 -8.82 -13.27
N GLY A 243 -8.16 -8.55 -14.55
CA GLY A 243 -7.94 -7.21 -15.09
C GLY A 243 -6.57 -6.63 -14.73
N ASN A 244 -5.69 -7.44 -14.16
CA ASN A 244 -4.38 -6.98 -13.73
C ASN A 244 -3.37 -7.04 -14.87
N THR A 245 -2.41 -6.11 -14.85
CA THR A 245 -1.23 -6.12 -15.72
C THR A 245 0.04 -6.07 -14.88
N ILE A 246 0.86 -7.12 -14.94
CA ILE A 246 2.11 -7.22 -14.17
C ILE A 246 3.28 -7.29 -15.15
N THR A 247 4.03 -6.21 -15.30
CA THR A 247 4.94 -6.05 -16.44
C THR A 247 6.17 -5.21 -16.16
N GLY A 248 7.21 -5.34 -17.00
CA GLY A 248 8.35 -4.43 -16.99
C GLY A 248 9.15 -4.44 -15.70
N ASN A 249 9.22 -5.58 -15.00
CA ASN A 249 10.03 -5.74 -13.80
C ASN A 249 11.42 -6.32 -14.14
N ALA A 250 12.43 -5.95 -13.36
CA ALA A 250 13.84 -6.23 -13.64
C ALA A 250 14.24 -7.70 -13.44
N GLN A 251 13.41 -8.50 -12.76
CA GLN A 251 13.61 -9.95 -12.62
C GLN A 251 12.32 -10.70 -12.91
N HIS A 252 11.29 -10.54 -12.09
CA HIS A 252 10.10 -11.38 -12.17
C HIS A 252 8.82 -10.57 -12.17
N GLY A 253 7.79 -11.04 -12.87
CA GLY A 253 6.45 -10.50 -12.67
C GLY A 253 5.96 -10.83 -11.27
N ILE A 254 5.94 -12.13 -10.94
CA ILE A 254 5.56 -12.64 -9.63
C ILE A 254 6.64 -13.59 -9.09
N HIS A 255 7.02 -13.39 -7.83
CA HIS A 255 7.93 -14.27 -7.09
C HIS A 255 7.25 -14.85 -5.84
N LEU A 256 7.34 -16.17 -5.66
CA LEU A 256 6.73 -16.89 -4.54
C LEU A 256 7.77 -17.74 -3.81
N LEU A 257 7.79 -17.63 -2.47
CA LEU A 257 8.59 -18.47 -1.59
C LEU A 257 7.74 -19.01 -0.44
N ASN A 258 7.52 -20.33 -0.42
CA ASN A 258 6.64 -20.97 0.56
C ASN A 258 5.29 -20.23 0.66
N SER A 259 4.67 -19.97 -0.49
CA SER A 259 3.52 -19.06 -0.61
C SER A 259 2.56 -19.54 -1.70
N THR A 260 1.44 -18.84 -1.82
CA THR A 260 0.32 -19.29 -2.64
C THR A 260 -0.11 -18.21 -3.62
N LEU A 261 -0.43 -18.60 -4.87
CA LEU A 261 -0.97 -17.71 -5.90
C LEU A 261 -2.22 -18.31 -6.54
N HIS A 262 -3.31 -17.54 -6.57
CA HIS A 262 -4.57 -17.97 -7.17
C HIS A 262 -5.22 -16.94 -8.08
N GLN A 263 -5.78 -17.43 -9.19
CA GLN A 263 -6.85 -16.78 -9.94
C GLN A 263 -7.90 -17.82 -10.32
N TYR A 264 -9.18 -17.48 -10.17
CA TYR A 264 -10.30 -18.32 -10.56
C TYR A 264 -10.91 -17.86 -11.89
N SER A 265 -11.70 -18.71 -12.53
CA SER A 265 -12.28 -18.48 -13.87
C SER A 265 -13.42 -17.47 -13.92
N ASP A 266 -13.94 -17.03 -12.77
CA ASP A 266 -15.08 -16.10 -12.66
C ASP A 266 -14.68 -14.62 -12.75
N VAL A 267 -13.41 -14.33 -12.98
CA VAL A 267 -12.87 -12.97 -13.11
C VAL A 267 -12.26 -12.71 -14.49
N SER A 268 -12.00 -11.43 -14.79
CA SER A 268 -11.36 -11.03 -16.04
C SER A 268 -9.91 -11.50 -16.13
N THR A 269 -9.31 -11.40 -17.31
CA THR A 269 -7.95 -11.89 -17.53
C THR A 269 -6.90 -11.05 -16.80
N THR A 270 -5.97 -11.70 -16.12
CA THR A 270 -4.71 -11.08 -15.68
C THR A 270 -3.63 -11.38 -16.71
N THR A 271 -2.84 -10.37 -17.07
CA THR A 271 -1.68 -10.50 -17.96
C THR A 271 -0.39 -10.30 -17.17
N ILE A 272 0.53 -11.26 -17.29
CA ILE A 272 1.87 -11.19 -16.72
C ILE A 272 2.85 -11.29 -17.89
N SER A 273 3.58 -10.21 -18.15
CA SER A 273 4.35 -10.13 -19.38
C SER A 273 5.55 -9.20 -19.35
N SER A 274 6.49 -9.42 -20.26
CA SER A 274 7.62 -8.51 -20.52
C SER A 274 8.42 -8.20 -19.25
N ASN A 275 8.58 -9.18 -18.37
CA ASN A 275 9.54 -9.11 -17.27
C ASN A 275 10.90 -9.62 -17.75
N THR A 276 11.99 -9.13 -17.17
CA THR A 276 13.35 -9.39 -17.71
C THR A 276 13.78 -10.86 -17.55
N GLY A 277 13.46 -11.47 -16.40
CA GLY A 277 13.61 -12.90 -16.15
C GLY A 277 12.32 -13.65 -16.45
N SER A 278 11.95 -14.60 -15.57
CA SER A 278 10.68 -15.32 -15.73
C SER A 278 9.49 -14.46 -15.33
N GLU A 279 8.36 -14.67 -15.98
CA GLU A 279 7.10 -14.01 -15.63
C GLU A 279 6.62 -14.44 -14.24
N ILE A 280 6.78 -15.73 -13.93
CA ILE A 280 6.53 -16.29 -12.60
C ILE A 280 7.74 -17.10 -12.15
N ARG A 281 8.16 -16.92 -10.89
CA ARG A 281 9.09 -17.81 -10.19
C ARG A 281 8.48 -18.29 -8.88
N ALA A 282 8.52 -19.59 -8.66
CA ALA A 282 7.92 -20.24 -7.51
C ALA A 282 8.87 -21.24 -6.85
N GLU A 283 9.02 -21.13 -5.53
CA GLU A 283 9.83 -22.02 -4.71
C GLU A 283 9.01 -22.55 -3.52
N ARG A 284 8.89 -23.88 -3.38
CA ARG A 284 8.02 -24.52 -2.36
C ARG A 284 6.60 -23.95 -2.32
N SER A 285 6.02 -23.63 -3.48
CA SER A 285 4.81 -22.80 -3.58
C SER A 285 3.70 -23.49 -4.37
N PHE A 286 2.45 -23.08 -4.11
CA PHE A 286 1.27 -23.61 -4.80
C PHE A 286 0.61 -22.52 -5.66
N LEU A 287 0.33 -22.86 -6.92
CA LEU A 287 -0.25 -21.97 -7.91
C LEU A 287 -1.44 -22.64 -8.58
N LYS A 288 -2.59 -21.94 -8.59
CA LYS A 288 -3.76 -22.34 -9.38
C LYS A 288 -4.24 -21.15 -10.19
N LEU A 289 -4.08 -21.20 -11.52
CA LEU A 289 -4.29 -20.07 -12.40
C LEU A 289 -5.32 -20.39 -13.49
N GLU A 290 -6.49 -19.78 -13.40
CA GLU A 290 -7.55 -19.82 -14.41
C GLU A 290 -7.70 -18.42 -15.05
N GLY A 291 -7.87 -18.35 -16.37
CA GLY A 291 -8.01 -17.07 -17.08
C GLY A 291 -6.77 -16.17 -17.07
N VAL A 292 -5.55 -16.71 -16.99
CA VAL A 292 -4.29 -15.91 -16.92
C VAL A 292 -3.48 -16.03 -18.21
N THR A 293 -3.05 -14.89 -18.75
CA THR A 293 -2.11 -14.85 -19.88
C THR A 293 -0.69 -14.60 -19.37
N ILE A 294 0.21 -15.53 -19.64
CA ILE A 294 1.63 -15.43 -19.28
C ILE A 294 2.43 -15.39 -20.58
N THR A 295 3.04 -14.25 -20.89
CA THR A 295 3.73 -14.08 -22.17
C THR A 295 4.97 -13.21 -22.07
N GLY A 296 6.11 -13.72 -22.51
CA GLY A 296 7.39 -13.06 -22.35
C GLY A 296 8.03 -12.62 -23.66
N THR A 297 8.98 -11.68 -23.53
CA THR A 297 9.91 -11.26 -24.58
C THR A 297 11.38 -11.37 -24.16
N GLY A 298 11.68 -11.88 -22.95
CA GLY A 298 12.99 -11.75 -22.29
C GLY A 298 13.77 -13.04 -21.98
N GLY A 299 13.15 -14.22 -22.03
CA GLY A 299 13.80 -15.49 -21.71
C GLY A 299 13.06 -16.70 -22.29
N SER A 300 13.74 -17.84 -22.39
CA SER A 300 13.11 -19.10 -22.83
C SER A 300 12.11 -19.67 -21.81
N THR A 301 12.11 -19.15 -20.58
CA THR A 301 11.36 -19.66 -19.44
C THR A 301 10.44 -18.60 -18.86
N GLU A 302 9.15 -18.73 -19.13
CA GLU A 302 8.08 -17.87 -18.61
C GLU A 302 7.72 -18.24 -17.17
N VAL A 303 7.75 -19.54 -16.83
CA VAL A 303 7.45 -20.02 -15.49
C VAL A 303 8.56 -20.94 -14.99
N ASP A 304 9.13 -20.61 -13.84
CA ASP A 304 10.18 -21.37 -13.17
C ASP A 304 9.66 -21.94 -11.83
N LEU A 305 9.46 -23.26 -11.77
CA LEU A 305 8.96 -24.00 -10.62
C LEU A 305 10.11 -24.79 -9.98
N ARG A 306 10.36 -24.55 -8.69
CA ARG A 306 11.45 -25.18 -7.95
C ARG A 306 11.00 -25.76 -6.62
N TYR A 307 11.77 -26.73 -6.14
CA TYR A 307 11.69 -27.25 -4.76
C TYR A 307 10.27 -27.69 -4.38
N GLY A 308 9.68 -28.58 -5.19
CA GLY A 308 8.33 -29.13 -4.95
C GLY A 308 7.19 -28.15 -5.22
N SER A 309 7.41 -27.05 -5.94
CA SER A 309 6.32 -26.14 -6.32
C SER A 309 5.35 -26.79 -7.31
N LEU A 310 4.06 -26.50 -7.18
CA LEU A 310 3.02 -27.02 -8.06
C LEU A 310 2.29 -25.88 -8.77
N LEU A 311 2.23 -25.95 -10.11
CA LEU A 311 1.36 -25.12 -10.93
C LEU A 311 0.24 -25.94 -11.57
N MET A 312 -0.99 -25.53 -11.30
CA MET A 312 -2.18 -25.98 -12.02
C MET A 312 -2.68 -24.86 -12.93
N LEU A 313 -2.48 -25.01 -14.24
CA LEU A 313 -2.94 -24.06 -15.25
C LEU A 313 -4.32 -24.51 -15.77
N GLY A 314 -5.35 -23.75 -15.43
CA GLY A 314 -6.74 -24.05 -15.77
C GLY A 314 -7.24 -23.33 -17.03
N SER A 315 -8.54 -23.48 -17.30
CA SER A 315 -9.20 -22.98 -18.52
C SER A 315 -9.02 -21.48 -18.73
N GLY A 316 -8.91 -21.06 -19.99
CA GLY A 316 -8.75 -19.65 -20.36
C GLY A 316 -7.36 -19.08 -20.07
N SER A 317 -6.45 -19.89 -19.54
CA SER A 317 -5.05 -19.50 -19.33
C SER A 317 -4.17 -19.88 -20.52
N SER A 318 -3.05 -19.17 -20.70
CA SER A 318 -2.06 -19.47 -21.73
C SER A 318 -0.64 -19.14 -21.27
N VAL A 319 0.33 -19.89 -21.80
CA VAL A 319 1.78 -19.64 -21.63
C VAL A 319 2.41 -19.70 -23.00
N THR A 320 3.08 -18.64 -23.45
CA THR A 320 3.64 -18.60 -24.81
C THR A 320 5.01 -19.28 -24.96
N GLY A 321 5.70 -19.59 -23.87
CA GLY A 321 6.96 -20.34 -23.92
C GLY A 321 7.03 -21.47 -22.89
N THR A 322 8.15 -21.61 -22.17
CA THR A 322 8.47 -22.80 -21.39
C THR A 322 8.08 -22.69 -19.92
N VAL A 323 7.37 -23.71 -19.43
CA VAL A 323 7.27 -24.01 -18.00
C VAL A 323 8.39 -24.96 -17.62
N THR A 324 9.27 -24.53 -16.71
CA THR A 324 10.41 -25.34 -16.24
C THR A 324 10.14 -25.84 -14.82
N CYS A 325 10.34 -27.15 -14.58
CA CYS A 325 10.14 -27.77 -13.26
C CYS A 325 11.46 -28.10 -12.54
N GLY A 326 12.59 -27.56 -13.00
CA GLY A 326 13.91 -27.83 -12.44
C GLY A 326 14.49 -29.18 -12.87
N ASN A 327 15.83 -29.27 -12.81
CA ASN A 327 16.57 -30.43 -13.33
C ASN A 327 17.60 -30.95 -12.32
N THR A 328 17.63 -30.40 -11.10
CA THR A 328 18.84 -30.43 -10.24
C THR A 328 18.63 -31.03 -8.84
N ALA A 329 17.43 -31.53 -8.50
CA ALA A 329 17.17 -32.15 -7.19
C ALA A 329 16.08 -33.23 -7.26
N SER A 330 15.92 -34.03 -6.20
CA SER A 330 14.79 -34.98 -6.03
C SER A 330 13.43 -34.28 -5.92
N ASP A 331 13.43 -32.97 -5.67
CA ASP A 331 12.26 -32.17 -5.32
C ASP A 331 11.95 -31.17 -6.46
N ASN A 332 11.78 -31.69 -7.67
CA ASN A 332 11.39 -30.90 -8.83
C ASN A 332 9.99 -30.26 -8.64
N GLY A 333 9.74 -29.19 -9.39
CA GLY A 333 8.38 -28.67 -9.55
C GLY A 333 7.46 -29.67 -10.24
N SER A 334 6.16 -29.41 -10.17
CA SER A 334 5.13 -30.18 -10.85
C SER A 334 4.22 -29.24 -11.63
N PHE A 335 3.85 -29.64 -12.84
CA PHE A 335 3.00 -28.85 -13.72
C PHE A 335 1.83 -29.68 -14.24
N VAL A 336 0.62 -29.14 -14.09
CA VAL A 336 -0.62 -29.72 -14.61
C VAL A 336 -1.25 -28.72 -15.56
N ASN A 337 -1.40 -29.13 -16.83
CA ASN A 337 -2.01 -28.31 -17.86
C ASN A 337 -3.45 -28.76 -18.16
N ASN A 338 -4.41 -28.02 -17.61
CA ASN A 338 -5.85 -28.15 -17.87
C ASN A 338 -6.39 -26.93 -18.63
N SER A 339 -5.54 -26.17 -19.30
CA SER A 339 -5.92 -24.92 -19.95
C SER A 339 -6.59 -25.10 -21.32
N GLY A 340 -6.40 -26.27 -21.95
CA GLY A 340 -6.77 -26.51 -23.34
C GLY A 340 -5.76 -25.91 -24.33
N THR A 341 -4.65 -25.32 -23.86
CA THR A 341 -3.56 -24.80 -24.70
C THR A 341 -2.36 -25.75 -24.69
N SER A 342 -1.58 -25.76 -25.77
CA SER A 342 -0.28 -26.45 -25.79
C SER A 342 0.77 -25.60 -25.09
N VAL A 343 1.42 -26.16 -24.07
CA VAL A 343 2.46 -25.49 -23.28
C VAL A 343 3.74 -26.29 -23.38
N THR A 344 4.84 -25.64 -23.71
CA THR A 344 6.16 -26.27 -23.72
C THR A 344 6.64 -26.48 -22.29
N THR A 345 7.14 -27.67 -21.99
CA THR A 345 7.65 -28.02 -20.65
C THR A 345 9.09 -28.49 -20.70
N SER A 346 9.83 -28.30 -19.61
CA SER A 346 11.17 -28.85 -19.42
C SER A 346 11.35 -29.31 -17.97
N GLY A 347 11.74 -30.58 -17.78
CA GLY A 347 11.95 -31.17 -16.46
C GLY A 347 10.67 -31.42 -15.65
N CYS A 348 9.51 -31.22 -16.29
CA CYS A 348 8.19 -31.66 -15.86
C CYS A 348 7.90 -32.98 -16.59
#